data_AF-M1EE09-F1
#
_entry.id   AF-M1EE09-F1
#
_cell.length_a   1.000
_cell.length_b   1.000
_cell.length_c   1.000
_cell.angle_alpha   90.00
_cell.angle_beta   90.00
_cell.angle_gamma   90.00
#
_symmetry.space_group_name_H-M   'P 1'
#
loop_
_entity.id
_entity.type
_entity.pdbx_description
1 polymer ?
#
loop_
_entity_poly.entity_id
_entity_poly.type
_entity_poly.pdbx_seq_one_letter_code
_entity_poly.pdbx_strand_id
1 'polypeptide(L)'
;TDMVIIYLSAGITSKDSSEEDKKATLRVINEENSFLNNSVMILTYALMNDGVTGLKELAFLRDLAEQNSGKYGVLDRTALPVIKGSMMVLNQLSNLETTVGRFYTNLPNRMIDEAVFSLPFSDEMGDGLIMTVSKPCYFGNLLLGIVGVDVNLAYILEDVTYYQDSLASYTFLIDDKGYTLMHPSLTRPYLLSEPPLHTDIIHYENIPKFELVRQNIL
;
A
#
# COMPACT_ATOMS: atom_id res chain seq x y z
N THR A 1 5.31 -7.45 -9.90
CA THR A 1 4.09 -6.64 -9.90
C THR A 1 4.38 -5.42 -9.08
N ASP A 2 4.34 -4.26 -9.68
CA ASP A 2 4.68 -3.02 -8.98
C ASP A 2 3.42 -2.18 -8.72
N MET A 3 2.28 -2.55 -9.32
CA MET A 3 0.98 -1.89 -9.17
C MET A 3 -0.16 -2.90 -9.04
N VAL A 4 -1.11 -2.62 -8.15
CA VAL A 4 -2.28 -3.46 -7.87
C VAL A 4 -3.52 -2.59 -7.89
N ILE A 5 -4.53 -2.99 -8.65
CA ILE A 5 -5.85 -2.38 -8.63
C ILE A 5 -6.79 -3.31 -7.87
N ILE A 6 -7.36 -2.82 -6.77
CA ILE A 6 -8.42 -3.50 -6.04
C ILE A 6 -9.75 -2.94 -6.53
N TYR A 7 -10.55 -3.78 -7.21
CA TYR A 7 -11.81 -3.37 -7.80
C TYR A 7 -12.98 -4.08 -7.12
N LEU A 8 -13.78 -3.32 -6.36
CA LEU A 8 -14.98 -3.81 -5.69
C LEU A 8 -16.21 -3.42 -6.50
N SER A 9 -17.01 -4.41 -6.93
CA SER A 9 -18.16 -4.15 -7.81
C SER A 9 -19.16 -5.30 -7.81
N ALA A 10 -20.41 -5.02 -8.17
CA ALA A 10 -21.40 -6.04 -8.51
C ALA A 10 -21.19 -6.64 -9.92
N GLY A 11 -20.23 -6.14 -10.70
CA GLY A 11 -19.90 -6.65 -12.04
C GLY A 11 -20.83 -6.15 -13.16
N ILE A 12 -21.69 -5.17 -12.86
CA ILE A 12 -22.60 -4.54 -13.82
C ILE A 12 -21.84 -3.42 -14.54
N THR A 13 -21.64 -3.57 -15.85
CA THR A 13 -20.96 -2.56 -16.69
C THR A 13 -21.92 -1.50 -17.25
N SER A 14 -23.20 -1.83 -17.42
CA SER A 14 -24.26 -0.92 -17.85
C SER A 14 -25.65 -1.50 -17.51
N LYS A 15 -26.73 -0.71 -17.67
CA LYS A 15 -28.12 -1.15 -17.39
C LYS A 15 -28.53 -2.41 -18.18
N ASP A 16 -27.99 -2.58 -19.39
CA ASP A 16 -28.28 -3.72 -20.27
C ASP A 16 -27.13 -4.74 -20.33
N SER A 17 -26.01 -4.48 -19.64
CA SER A 17 -24.84 -5.37 -19.56
C SER A 17 -24.32 -5.83 -20.93
N SER A 18 -24.27 -4.90 -21.89
CA SER A 18 -23.86 -5.20 -23.28
C SER A 18 -22.45 -5.80 -23.33
N GLU A 19 -22.27 -6.84 -24.15
CA GLU A 19 -20.95 -7.42 -24.45
C GLU A 19 -20.01 -6.39 -25.09
N GLU A 20 -20.54 -5.36 -25.74
CA GLU A 20 -19.76 -4.27 -26.31
C GLU A 20 -19.12 -3.38 -25.23
N ASP A 21 -19.84 -3.12 -24.13
CA ASP A 21 -19.30 -2.35 -23.00
C ASP A 21 -18.18 -3.13 -22.31
N LYS A 22 -18.38 -4.44 -22.08
CA LYS A 22 -17.36 -5.32 -21.49
C LYS A 22 -16.11 -5.36 -22.36
N LYS A 23 -16.29 -5.46 -23.68
CA LYS A 23 -15.20 -5.41 -24.66
C LYS A 23 -14.49 -4.05 -24.65
N ALA A 24 -15.23 -2.95 -24.53
CA ALA A 24 -14.65 -1.61 -24.44
C ALA A 24 -13.80 -1.46 -23.17
N THR A 25 -14.31 -1.92 -22.01
CA THR A 25 -13.55 -1.92 -20.74
C THR A 25 -12.24 -2.71 -20.86
N LEU A 26 -12.31 -3.95 -21.37
CA LEU A 26 -11.11 -4.78 -21.51
C LEU A 26 -10.15 -4.24 -22.57
N ARG A 27 -10.63 -3.54 -23.60
CA ARG A 27 -9.77 -2.83 -24.56
C ARG A 27 -8.95 -1.75 -23.87
N VAL A 28 -9.60 -0.90 -23.08
CA VAL A 28 -8.90 0.18 -22.35
C VAL A 28 -7.85 -0.42 -21.40
N ILE A 29 -8.22 -1.44 -20.64
CA ILE A 29 -7.27 -2.11 -19.72
C ILE A 29 -6.09 -2.70 -20.47
N ASN A 30 -6.34 -3.35 -21.61
CA ASN A 30 -5.29 -3.95 -22.43
C ASN A 30 -4.33 -2.88 -22.97
N GLU A 31 -4.86 -1.79 -23.52
CA GLU A 31 -4.08 -0.70 -24.10
C GLU A 31 -3.27 0.04 -23.02
N GLU A 32 -3.88 0.40 -21.90
CA GLU A 32 -3.23 1.12 -20.80
C GLU A 32 -2.20 0.27 -20.05
N ASN A 33 -2.54 -0.99 -19.73
CA ASN A 33 -1.58 -1.87 -19.06
C ASN A 33 -0.40 -2.23 -19.99
N SER A 34 -0.64 -2.28 -21.31
CA SER A 34 0.43 -2.43 -22.30
C SER A 34 1.46 -1.29 -22.22
N PHE A 35 1.03 -0.04 -22.04
CA PHE A 35 1.95 1.09 -21.82
C PHE A 35 2.77 0.97 -20.53
N LEU A 36 2.25 0.22 -19.54
CA LEU A 36 2.91 -0.09 -18.27
C LEU A 36 3.67 -1.42 -18.29
N ASN A 37 4.00 -1.96 -19.48
CA ASN A 37 4.68 -3.25 -19.65
C ASN A 37 3.97 -4.41 -18.95
N ASN A 38 2.64 -4.38 -18.90
CA ASN A 38 1.79 -5.39 -18.25
C ASN A 38 2.13 -5.62 -16.76
N SER A 39 2.58 -4.57 -16.06
CA SER A 39 3.01 -4.63 -14.66
C SER A 39 1.88 -4.50 -13.63
N VAL A 40 0.65 -4.22 -14.08
CA VAL A 40 -0.55 -4.07 -13.24
C VAL A 40 -1.25 -5.41 -13.04
N MET A 41 -1.57 -5.72 -11.78
CA MET A 41 -2.46 -6.81 -11.37
C MET A 41 -3.82 -6.25 -10.97
N ILE A 42 -4.91 -6.89 -11.40
CA ILE A 42 -6.28 -6.49 -11.02
C ILE A 42 -6.88 -7.56 -10.13
N LEU A 43 -7.22 -7.21 -8.90
CA LEU A 43 -7.97 -8.06 -7.96
C LEU A 43 -9.42 -7.61 -7.97
N THR A 44 -10.35 -8.51 -8.29
CA THR A 44 -11.78 -8.18 -8.31
C THR A 44 -12.49 -8.80 -7.13
N TYR A 45 -13.34 -8.01 -6.48
CA TYR A 45 -14.16 -8.43 -5.35
C TYR A 45 -15.62 -8.21 -5.69
N ALA A 46 -16.32 -9.32 -5.96
CA ALA A 46 -17.73 -9.31 -6.32
C ALA A 46 -18.59 -9.06 -5.09
N LEU A 47 -19.25 -7.91 -5.02
CA LEU A 47 -20.18 -7.56 -3.93
C LEU A 47 -21.54 -8.20 -4.20
N MET A 48 -21.86 -9.27 -3.48
CA MET A 48 -23.20 -9.85 -3.52
C MET A 48 -24.09 -9.10 -2.54
N ASN A 49 -25.02 -8.29 -3.07
CA ASN A 49 -26.23 -7.92 -2.33
C ASN A 49 -27.32 -8.96 -2.63
N ASP A 50 -28.32 -9.05 -1.74
CA ASP A 50 -29.45 -10.00 -1.71
C ASP A 50 -30.37 -9.99 -2.97
N GLY A 51 -29.83 -9.97 -4.19
CA GLY A 51 -30.64 -10.21 -5.38
C GLY A 51 -30.02 -10.15 -6.79
N VAL A 52 -28.85 -9.55 -7.07
CA VAL A 52 -28.55 -9.22 -8.50
C VAL A 52 -27.07 -9.23 -8.90
N THR A 53 -26.25 -10.16 -8.41
CA THR A 53 -25.00 -10.48 -9.12
C THR A 53 -25.19 -11.79 -9.86
N GLY A 54 -25.53 -11.71 -11.14
CA GLY A 54 -25.72 -12.88 -11.99
C GLY A 54 -24.41 -13.57 -12.33
N LEU A 55 -24.53 -14.79 -12.87
CA LEU A 55 -23.38 -15.58 -13.31
C LEU A 55 -22.57 -14.89 -14.41
N LYS A 56 -23.21 -14.03 -15.22
CA LYS A 56 -22.56 -13.27 -16.30
C LYS A 56 -21.65 -12.17 -15.76
N GLU A 57 -22.10 -11.49 -14.72
CA GLU A 57 -21.36 -10.43 -14.03
C GLU A 57 -20.16 -11.01 -13.28
N LEU A 58 -20.34 -12.15 -12.58
CA LEU A 58 -19.23 -12.88 -11.97
C LEU A 58 -18.22 -13.37 -13.02
N ALA A 59 -18.70 -13.92 -14.12
CA ALA A 59 -17.82 -14.35 -15.20
C ALA A 59 -16.99 -13.19 -15.75
N PHE A 60 -17.61 -12.03 -15.94
CA PHE A 60 -16.91 -10.83 -16.39
C PHE A 60 -15.89 -10.34 -15.34
N LEU A 61 -16.23 -10.29 -14.06
CA LEU A 61 -15.28 -9.90 -13.00
C LEU A 61 -14.08 -10.86 -12.92
N ARG A 62 -14.28 -12.16 -13.18
CA ARG A 62 -13.19 -13.12 -13.32
C ARG A 62 -12.34 -12.82 -14.55
N ASP A 63 -12.95 -12.63 -15.71
CA ASP A 63 -12.22 -12.30 -16.94
C ASP A 63 -11.44 -10.98 -16.79
N LEU A 64 -11.97 -10.02 -16.02
CA LEU A 64 -11.34 -8.75 -15.68
C LEU A 64 -10.10 -8.95 -14.80
N ALA A 65 -10.20 -9.74 -13.73
CA ALA A 65 -9.05 -10.05 -12.86
C ALA A 65 -7.95 -10.83 -13.61
N GLU A 66 -8.35 -11.76 -14.47
CA GLU A 66 -7.43 -12.52 -15.32
C GLU A 66 -6.91 -11.73 -16.52
N GLN A 67 -7.45 -10.52 -16.76
CA GLN A 67 -7.15 -9.66 -17.90
C GLN A 67 -7.33 -10.40 -19.25
N ASN A 68 -8.39 -11.19 -19.36
CA ASN A 68 -8.67 -12.07 -20.50
C ASN A 68 -9.28 -11.30 -21.69
N SER A 69 -8.52 -10.36 -22.22
CA SER A 69 -8.84 -9.52 -23.39
C SER A 69 -9.19 -10.36 -24.63
N GLY A 70 -8.46 -11.47 -24.84
CA GLY A 70 -8.62 -12.37 -25.99
C GLY A 70 -10.02 -12.98 -26.11
N LYS A 71 -10.68 -13.31 -24.99
CA LYS A 71 -12.06 -13.82 -24.98
C LYS A 71 -13.06 -12.86 -25.64
N TYR A 72 -12.76 -11.55 -25.61
CA TYR A 72 -13.60 -10.48 -26.16
C TYR A 72 -13.12 -10.01 -27.54
N GLY A 73 -12.16 -10.71 -28.15
CA GLY A 73 -11.58 -10.35 -29.44
C GLY A 73 -10.77 -9.05 -29.39
N VAL A 74 -10.16 -8.76 -28.25
CA VAL A 74 -9.16 -7.69 -28.11
C VAL A 74 -7.79 -8.33 -28.30
N LEU A 75 -7.00 -7.79 -29.24
CA LEU A 75 -5.68 -8.31 -29.59
C LEU A 75 -4.62 -7.73 -28.68
N ASP A 76 -3.79 -8.60 -28.08
CA ASP A 76 -2.62 -8.19 -27.31
C ASP A 76 -1.57 -7.60 -28.26
N ARG A 77 -1.13 -6.37 -27.96
CA ARG A 77 -0.10 -5.66 -28.74
C ARG A 77 1.32 -5.85 -28.19
N THR A 78 1.45 -6.43 -27.00
CA THR A 78 2.71 -6.59 -26.28
C THR A 78 3.17 -8.04 -26.25
N ALA A 79 4.48 -8.24 -26.23
CA ALA A 79 5.09 -9.58 -26.11
C ALA A 79 5.14 -10.08 -24.66
N LEU A 80 4.98 -9.18 -23.68
CA LEU A 80 5.04 -9.53 -22.25
C LEU A 80 3.70 -10.11 -21.80
N PRO A 81 3.67 -11.20 -21.02
CA PRO A 81 2.44 -11.77 -20.50
C PRO A 81 1.81 -10.85 -19.45
N VAL A 82 0.47 -10.83 -19.39
CA VAL A 82 -0.28 -10.13 -18.33
C VAL A 82 -0.12 -10.81 -16.97
N ILE A 83 -0.05 -10.02 -15.91
CA ILE A 83 -0.08 -10.52 -14.53
C ILE A 83 -1.54 -10.75 -14.13
N LYS A 84 -1.92 -12.03 -14.05
CA LYS A 84 -3.27 -12.43 -13.66
C LYS A 84 -3.49 -12.18 -12.17
N GLY A 85 -4.59 -11.52 -11.83
CA GLY A 85 -5.09 -11.45 -10.48
C GLY A 85 -6.17 -12.52 -10.21
N SER A 86 -6.84 -12.38 -9.08
CA SER A 86 -7.90 -13.29 -8.64
C SER A 86 -9.23 -12.56 -8.47
N MET A 87 -10.33 -13.28 -8.70
CA MET A 87 -11.67 -12.83 -8.33
C MET A 87 -12.09 -13.51 -7.02
N MET A 88 -12.57 -12.72 -6.06
CA MET A 88 -13.20 -13.21 -4.83
C MET A 88 -14.65 -12.77 -4.75
N VAL A 89 -15.50 -13.60 -4.15
CA VAL A 89 -16.92 -13.27 -3.91
C VAL A 89 -17.10 -12.85 -2.46
N LEU A 90 -17.67 -11.67 -2.26
CA LEU A 90 -18.04 -11.14 -0.95
C LEU A 90 -19.53 -11.36 -0.72
N ASN A 91 -19.84 -12.41 0.04
CA ASN A 91 -21.22 -12.79 0.37
C ASN A 91 -21.86 -11.87 1.42
N GLN A 92 -21.05 -11.22 2.26
CA GLN A 92 -21.50 -10.35 3.35
C GLN A 92 -20.51 -9.20 3.51
N LEU A 93 -21.03 -7.99 3.71
CA LEU A 93 -20.19 -6.81 3.98
C LEU A 93 -19.40 -6.93 5.29
N SER A 94 -19.86 -7.75 6.25
CA SER A 94 -19.10 -8.06 7.47
C SER A 94 -17.77 -8.75 7.19
N ASN A 95 -17.62 -9.44 6.06
CA ASN A 95 -16.39 -10.11 5.66
C ASN A 95 -15.48 -9.21 4.81
N LEU A 96 -15.88 -7.96 4.56
CA LEU A 96 -15.14 -7.04 3.69
C LEU A 96 -13.71 -6.83 4.20
N GLU A 97 -13.57 -6.49 5.47
CA GLU A 97 -12.28 -6.24 6.10
C GLU A 97 -11.36 -7.47 6.03
N THR A 98 -11.88 -8.63 6.42
CA THR A 98 -11.08 -9.86 6.49
C THR A 98 -10.70 -10.42 5.11
N THR A 99 -11.52 -10.17 4.09
CA THR A 99 -11.29 -10.70 2.73
C THR A 99 -10.50 -9.72 1.87
N VAL A 100 -10.87 -8.44 1.85
CA VAL A 100 -10.18 -7.40 1.08
C VAL A 100 -8.89 -6.98 1.77
N GLY A 101 -8.87 -6.91 3.10
CA GLY A 101 -7.66 -6.56 3.87
C GLY A 101 -6.51 -7.54 3.68
N ARG A 102 -6.77 -8.74 3.16
CA ARG A 102 -5.75 -9.76 2.80
C ARG A 102 -5.35 -9.73 1.33
N PHE A 103 -5.63 -8.65 0.59
CA PHE A 103 -5.27 -8.52 -0.83
C PHE A 103 -3.79 -8.83 -1.10
N TYR A 104 -2.91 -8.47 -0.16
CA TYR A 104 -1.47 -8.67 -0.26
C TYR A 104 -1.06 -10.14 -0.41
N THR A 105 -1.92 -11.09 -0.02
CA THR A 105 -1.68 -12.54 -0.19
C THR A 105 -1.67 -12.98 -1.65
N ASN A 106 -2.23 -12.18 -2.57
CA ASN A 106 -2.20 -12.43 -4.00
C ASN A 106 -0.94 -11.87 -4.68
N LEU A 107 -0.11 -11.13 -3.95
CA LEU A 107 1.10 -10.55 -4.50
C LEU A 107 2.20 -11.61 -4.62
N PRO A 108 3.08 -11.50 -5.62
CA PRO A 108 4.21 -12.41 -5.74
C PRO A 108 5.04 -12.39 -4.47
N ASN A 109 5.33 -13.56 -3.91
CA ASN A 109 6.22 -13.66 -2.76
C ASN A 109 7.66 -13.35 -3.20
N ARG A 110 8.08 -12.09 -3.01
CA ARG A 110 9.48 -11.69 -3.07
C ARG A 110 10.03 -11.97 -1.67
N MET A 111 10.95 -12.92 -1.54
CA MET A 111 11.61 -13.19 -0.26
C MET A 111 12.47 -11.97 0.11
N ILE A 112 11.94 -11.11 0.96
CA ILE A 112 12.60 -9.89 1.44
C ILE A 112 13.14 -10.19 2.83
N ASP A 113 14.45 -10.09 3.04
CA ASP A 113 15.08 -10.38 4.34
C ASP A 113 15.49 -9.11 5.09
N GLU A 114 14.79 -8.02 4.84
CA GLU A 114 15.07 -6.70 5.41
C GLU A 114 14.06 -6.35 6.51
N ALA A 115 14.55 -5.76 7.59
CA ALA A 115 13.70 -5.26 8.67
C ALA A 115 13.23 -3.85 8.32
N VAL A 116 11.95 -3.55 8.55
CA VAL A 116 11.34 -2.25 8.27
C VAL A 116 10.76 -1.65 9.55
N PHE A 117 10.93 -0.34 9.70
CA PHE A 117 10.33 0.42 10.79
C PHE A 117 8.97 0.96 10.35
N SER A 118 7.96 0.82 11.19
CA SER A 118 6.72 1.56 11.02
C SER A 118 6.96 3.05 11.31
N LEU A 119 6.08 3.90 10.80
CA LEU A 119 5.94 5.24 11.35
C LEU A 119 5.42 5.17 12.80
N PRO A 120 5.63 6.22 13.62
CA PRO A 120 5.13 6.23 14.99
C PRO A 120 3.60 6.17 15.05
N PHE A 121 3.07 5.35 15.94
CA PHE A 121 1.64 5.22 16.21
C PHE A 121 1.37 5.02 17.71
N SER A 122 0.12 5.18 18.12
CA SER A 122 -0.28 5.01 19.52
C SER A 122 -0.22 3.55 19.93
N ASP A 123 0.39 3.28 21.08
CA ASP A 123 0.34 1.96 21.70
C ASP A 123 -1.08 1.71 22.24
N GLU A 124 -1.76 0.68 21.74
CA GLU A 124 -3.11 0.34 22.20
C GLU A 124 -3.12 -0.35 23.57
N MET A 125 -2.00 -0.96 23.98
CA MET A 125 -1.89 -1.71 25.24
C MET A 125 -1.14 -0.94 26.34
N GLY A 126 -0.37 0.07 25.97
CA GLY A 126 0.40 0.93 26.86
C GLY A 126 -0.01 2.40 26.78
N ASP A 127 0.84 3.24 27.36
CA ASP A 127 0.74 4.69 27.24
C ASP A 127 1.90 5.22 26.39
N GLY A 128 1.56 6.00 25.36
CA GLY A 128 2.53 6.71 24.52
C GLY A 128 2.62 6.20 23.08
N LEU A 129 3.69 6.60 22.41
CA LEU A 129 3.92 6.29 21.00
C LEU A 129 4.99 5.21 20.86
N ILE A 130 4.75 4.28 19.95
CA ILE A 130 5.67 3.20 19.60
C ILE A 130 5.98 3.22 18.10
N MET A 131 7.09 2.59 17.74
CA MET A 131 7.37 2.15 16.38
C MET A 131 7.61 0.64 16.40
N THR A 132 7.07 -0.08 15.42
CA THR A 132 7.29 -1.51 15.27
C THR A 132 8.42 -1.74 14.29
N VAL A 133 9.45 -2.47 14.73
CA VAL A 133 10.44 -3.06 13.84
C VAL A 133 9.92 -4.42 13.39
N SER A 134 9.65 -4.59 12.11
CA SER A 134 9.06 -5.80 11.57
C SER A 134 9.92 -6.47 10.51
N LYS A 135 9.93 -7.80 10.51
CA LYS A 135 10.65 -8.61 9.52
C LYS A 135 9.84 -9.85 9.16
N PRO A 136 9.66 -10.18 7.87
CA PRO A 136 9.00 -11.42 7.46
C PRO A 136 9.85 -12.65 7.83
N CYS A 137 9.19 -13.75 8.17
CA CYS A 137 9.83 -15.04 8.49
C CYS A 137 9.48 -16.08 7.43
N TYR A 138 10.50 -16.73 6.88
CA TYR A 138 10.35 -17.72 5.81
C TYR A 138 10.83 -19.11 6.23
N PHE A 139 10.18 -20.13 5.67
CA PHE A 139 10.69 -21.51 5.64
C PHE A 139 10.76 -21.97 4.18
N GLY A 140 11.98 -22.04 3.63
CA GLY A 140 12.16 -22.12 2.18
C GLY A 140 11.51 -20.90 1.49
N ASN A 141 10.68 -21.13 0.46
CA ASN A 141 9.97 -20.07 -0.26
C ASN A 141 8.58 -19.75 0.33
N LEU A 142 8.25 -20.28 1.50
CA LEU A 142 6.96 -20.07 2.16
C LEU A 142 7.10 -18.97 3.23
N LEU A 143 6.31 -17.90 3.10
CA LEU A 143 6.12 -16.91 4.17
C LEU A 143 5.33 -17.57 5.30
N LEU A 144 5.94 -17.71 6.48
CA LEU A 144 5.29 -18.23 7.68
C LEU A 144 4.49 -17.13 8.41
N GLY A 145 4.97 -15.89 8.35
CA GLY A 145 4.38 -14.75 9.04
C GLY A 145 5.35 -13.58 9.13
N ILE A 146 5.03 -12.63 10.00
CA ILE A 146 5.86 -11.45 10.29
C ILE A 146 6.15 -11.45 11.78
N VAL A 147 7.42 -11.26 12.15
CA VAL A 147 7.81 -10.98 13.54
C VAL A 147 7.94 -9.48 13.68
N GLY A 148 7.37 -8.93 14.75
CA GLY A 148 7.44 -7.51 15.09
C GLY A 148 7.93 -7.34 16.52
N VAL A 149 8.70 -6.28 16.77
CA VAL A 149 9.08 -5.83 18.11
C VAL A 149 8.78 -4.35 18.20
N ASP A 150 8.01 -3.98 19.23
CA ASP A 150 7.66 -2.59 19.48
C ASP A 150 8.75 -1.91 20.31
N VAL A 151 9.08 -0.69 19.91
CA VAL A 151 10.05 0.17 20.58
C VAL A 151 9.37 1.48 20.91
N ASN A 152 9.47 1.92 22.17
CA ASN A 152 8.95 3.21 22.57
C ASN A 152 9.67 4.34 21.81
N LEU A 153 8.89 5.20 21.17
CA LEU A 153 9.39 6.30 20.37
C LEU A 153 10.33 7.21 21.18
N ALA A 154 10.00 7.43 22.46
CA ALA A 154 10.75 8.32 23.32
C ALA A 154 12.19 7.82 23.60
N TYR A 155 12.43 6.51 23.56
CA TYR A 155 13.78 5.95 23.65
C TYR A 155 14.58 6.16 22.36
N ILE A 156 13.93 6.01 21.19
CA ILE A 156 14.61 6.22 19.90
C ILE A 156 14.98 7.69 19.73
N LEU A 157 14.13 8.59 20.19
CA LEU A 157 14.29 10.03 20.01
C LEU A 157 15.06 10.72 21.14
N GLU A 158 15.45 10.00 22.20
CA GLU A 158 16.07 10.58 23.41
C GLU A 158 17.34 11.38 23.05
N ASP A 159 18.31 10.71 22.41
CA ASP A 159 19.59 11.31 22.06
C ASP A 159 19.43 12.49 21.08
N VAL A 160 18.48 12.40 20.14
CA VAL A 160 18.20 13.47 19.17
C VAL A 160 17.51 14.65 19.84
N THR A 161 16.64 14.40 20.81
CA THR A 161 15.88 15.43 21.54
C THR A 161 16.76 16.23 22.48
N TYR A 162 17.74 15.58 23.11
CA TYR A 162 18.61 16.18 24.11
C TYR A 162 20.02 16.47 23.59
N TYR A 163 20.26 16.31 22.28
CA TYR A 163 21.52 16.71 21.66
C TYR A 163 21.79 18.19 21.92
N GLN A 164 22.92 18.48 22.57
CA GLN A 164 23.34 19.85 22.87
C GLN A 164 24.86 19.96 22.84
N ASP A 165 25.40 20.14 21.63
CA ASP A 165 26.85 20.38 21.44
C ASP A 165 27.17 21.88 21.38
N SER A 166 26.31 22.69 20.76
CA SER A 166 26.44 24.16 20.73
C SER A 166 25.08 24.85 20.58
N LEU A 167 25.02 26.15 20.89
CA LEU A 167 23.81 26.98 20.66
C LEU A 167 23.51 27.19 19.16
N ALA A 168 24.43 26.84 18.26
CA ALA A 168 24.31 27.06 16.82
C ALA A 168 24.05 25.76 16.04
N SER A 169 23.84 24.64 16.74
CA SER A 169 23.64 23.32 16.15
C SER A 169 22.44 22.63 16.76
N TYR A 170 21.66 21.93 15.94
CA TYR A 170 20.60 21.04 16.37
C TYR A 170 20.61 19.79 15.50
N THR A 171 19.89 18.77 15.95
CA THR A 171 19.69 17.51 15.24
C THR A 171 18.21 17.29 14.98
N PHE A 172 17.92 16.60 13.90
CA PHE A 172 16.59 16.12 13.57
C PHE A 172 16.70 14.67 13.08
N LEU A 173 15.58 13.96 13.06
CA LEU A 173 15.49 12.59 12.55
C LEU A 173 14.37 12.51 11.53
N ILE A 174 14.67 11.91 10.37
CA ILE A 174 13.71 11.67 9.28
C ILE A 174 13.76 10.20 8.86
N ASP A 175 12.70 9.72 8.23
CA ASP A 175 12.72 8.45 7.51
C ASP A 175 13.32 8.58 6.09
N ASP A 176 13.39 7.47 5.37
CA ASP A 176 13.89 7.35 3.99
C ASP A 176 13.00 8.05 2.94
N LYS A 177 11.84 8.56 3.36
CA LYS A 177 10.92 9.35 2.51
C LYS A 177 10.98 10.83 2.82
N GLY A 178 11.68 11.23 3.90
CA GLY A 178 11.80 12.59 4.38
C GLY A 178 10.75 13.00 5.42
N TYR A 179 9.93 12.07 5.91
CA TYR A 179 9.00 12.32 7.01
C TYR A 179 9.76 12.55 8.31
N THR A 180 9.41 13.63 9.00
CA THR A 180 10.11 14.06 10.22
C THR A 180 9.61 13.29 11.43
N LEU A 181 10.50 12.54 12.07
CA LEU A 181 10.26 11.86 13.33
C LEU A 181 10.59 12.75 14.54
N MET A 182 11.65 13.57 14.42
CA MET A 182 12.03 14.53 15.45
C MET A 182 12.63 15.79 14.82
N HIS A 183 12.25 16.96 15.33
CA HIS A 183 12.82 18.26 14.98
C HIS A 183 12.63 19.21 16.17
N PRO A 184 13.51 20.19 16.43
CA PRO A 184 13.37 21.12 17.56
C PRO A 184 12.03 21.88 17.62
N SER A 185 11.39 22.09 16.46
CA SER A 185 10.06 22.72 16.35
C SER A 185 8.89 21.80 16.72
N LEU A 186 9.13 20.50 16.92
CA LEU A 186 8.12 19.53 17.33
C LEU A 186 8.02 19.45 18.86
N THR A 187 6.83 19.08 19.33
CA THR A 187 6.62 18.75 20.75
C THR A 187 7.48 17.57 21.15
N ARG A 188 8.06 17.63 22.35
CA ARG A 188 8.93 16.55 22.86
C ARG A 188 8.17 15.21 22.94
N PRO A 189 8.83 14.08 22.64
CA PRO A 189 8.16 12.78 22.53
C PRO A 189 7.38 12.35 23.79
N TYR A 190 7.93 12.58 24.98
CA TYR A 190 7.27 12.25 26.26
C TYR A 190 6.02 13.08 26.57
N LEU A 191 5.79 14.18 25.84
CA LEU A 191 4.61 15.03 25.97
C LEU A 191 3.60 14.79 24.85
N LEU A 192 3.90 13.92 23.89
CA LEU A 192 2.99 13.56 22.80
C LEU A 192 1.92 12.59 23.32
N SER A 193 0.65 12.98 23.19
CA SER A 193 -0.50 12.11 23.44
C SER A 193 -1.03 11.45 22.16
N GLU A 194 -0.67 11.99 20.99
CA GLU A 194 -1.14 11.54 19.69
C GLU A 194 0.05 11.44 18.71
N PRO A 195 -0.04 10.56 17.69
CA PRO A 195 1.03 10.42 16.70
C PRO A 195 1.27 11.74 15.95
N PRO A 196 2.52 12.14 15.70
CA PRO A 196 2.80 13.35 14.95
C PRO A 196 2.30 13.19 13.51
N LEU A 197 1.80 14.28 12.93
CA LEU A 197 1.48 14.32 11.50
C LEU A 197 2.77 14.07 10.71
N HIS A 198 2.79 13.04 9.87
CA HIS A 198 3.94 12.70 9.03
C HIS A 198 4.19 13.79 7.99
N THR A 199 4.96 14.79 8.40
CA THR A 199 5.22 16.00 7.64
C THR A 199 6.65 15.95 7.14
N ASP A 200 6.83 16.29 5.88
CA ASP A 200 8.14 16.33 5.25
C ASP A 200 9.03 17.41 5.91
N ILE A 201 10.31 17.08 6.11
CA ILE A 201 11.32 17.96 6.73
C ILE A 201 11.43 19.34 6.08
N ILE A 202 11.11 19.46 4.80
CA ILE A 202 11.09 20.74 4.07
C ILE A 202 10.18 21.79 4.73
N HIS A 203 9.16 21.37 5.48
CA HIS A 203 8.22 22.29 6.15
C HIS A 203 8.71 22.78 7.51
N TYR A 204 9.71 22.12 8.09
CA TYR A 204 10.29 22.53 9.38
C TYR A 204 11.56 23.35 9.19
N GLU A 205 12.25 23.14 8.07
CA GLU A 205 13.53 23.76 7.76
C GLU A 205 13.36 25.06 6.97
N ASN A 206 13.92 26.14 7.51
CA ASN A 206 13.77 27.49 6.95
C ASN A 206 15.04 27.99 6.24
N ILE A 207 16.04 27.14 6.09
CA ILE A 207 17.31 27.50 5.44
C ILE A 207 17.07 27.64 3.94
N PRO A 208 17.50 28.75 3.30
CA PRO A 208 17.38 28.88 1.85
C PRO A 208 18.05 27.72 1.11
N LYS A 209 17.33 27.11 0.16
CA LYS A 209 17.77 25.95 -0.64
C LYS A 209 17.95 24.66 0.17
N PHE A 210 17.25 24.50 1.29
CA PHE A 210 17.27 23.25 2.07
C PHE A 210 16.84 22.02 1.25
N GLU A 211 16.08 22.21 0.17
CA GLU A 211 15.68 21.15 -0.76
C GLU A 211 16.90 20.39 -1.33
N LEU A 212 18.01 21.08 -1.56
CA LEU A 212 19.26 20.46 -2.00
C LEU A 212 19.88 19.59 -0.91
N VAL A 213 19.76 19.99 0.36
CA VAL A 213 20.22 19.19 1.50
C VAL A 213 19.34 17.94 1.63
N ARG A 214 18.02 18.11 1.60
CA ARG A 214 17.04 17.01 1.63
C ARG A 214 17.32 15.98 0.52
N GLN A 215 17.63 16.43 -0.69
CA GLN A 215 17.98 15.55 -1.82
C GLN A 215 19.29 14.77 -1.64
N ASN A 216 20.22 15.26 -0.82
CA ASN A 216 21.51 14.61 -0.60
C ASN A 216 21.50 13.62 0.57
N ILE A 217 20.54 13.76 1.50
CA ILE A 217 20.42 12.89 2.68
C ILE A 217 19.39 11.76 2.52
N LEU A 218 18.63 11.77 1.41
CA LEU A 218 17.71 10.73 0.97
C LEU A 218 18.26 10.05 -0.29
#